data_AF-A0A8J4L036-F1
#
_entry.id   AF-A0A8J4L036-F1
#
_cell.length_a   1.000
_cell.length_b   1.000
_cell.length_c   1.000
_cell.angle_alpha   90.00
_cell.angle_beta   90.00
_cell.angle_gamma   90.00
#
_symmetry.space_group_name_H-M   'P 1'
#
loop_
_entity.id
_entity.type
_entity.pdbx_description
1 polymer ?
#
loop_
_entity_poly.entity_id
_entity_poly.type
_entity_poly.pdbx_seq_one_letter_code
_entity_poly.pdbx_strand_id
1 'polypeptide(L)'
;CPTSCPPTPQAAFAHLALAFRCDTFTLQQRVQVEKRARDAAEENIQEELGQCRAALERLGPSCTDAGCREMLEQLQRSLTVLAATIERATSAAEKLGAVHQEARMSRAAEVMVQHVENLKRHHMREHAELEEMKRLIQQNSRNRQLAETQDDAEPRLRPHPLMRTFQQVT
;
A
#
# COMPACT_ATOMS: atom_id res chain seq x y z
N CYS A 1 1.87 -25.84 -5.81
CA CYS A 1 1.03 -24.71 -5.37
C CYS A 1 0.83 -23.78 -6.56
N PRO A 2 -0.41 -23.48 -6.99
CA PRO A 2 -0.60 -22.57 -8.10
C PRO A 2 -0.14 -21.18 -7.64
N THR A 3 0.81 -20.64 -8.41
CA THR A 3 1.32 -19.28 -8.33
C THR A 3 0.16 -18.30 -8.24
N SER A 4 -0.01 -17.65 -7.09
CA SER A 4 -0.98 -16.57 -6.93
C SER A 4 -0.61 -15.44 -7.89
N CYS A 5 -1.44 -15.21 -8.92
CA CYS A 5 -1.33 -14.00 -9.72
C CYS A 5 -1.27 -12.78 -8.78
N PRO A 6 -0.39 -11.80 -9.05
CA PRO A 6 -0.37 -10.58 -8.25
C PRO A 6 -1.77 -9.94 -8.28
N PRO A 7 -2.26 -9.42 -7.14
CA PRO A 7 -3.58 -8.82 -7.06
C PRO A 7 -3.70 -7.67 -8.06
N THR A 8 -4.88 -7.49 -8.65
CA THR A 8 -5.15 -6.32 -9.49
C THR A 8 -4.92 -5.04 -8.68
N PRO A 9 -4.54 -3.91 -9.32
CA PRO A 9 -4.29 -2.66 -8.60
C PRO A 9 -5.46 -2.22 -7.69
N GLN A 10 -6.69 -2.51 -8.10
CA GLN A 10 -7.90 -2.24 -7.32
C GLN A 10 -8.00 -3.14 -6.08
N ALA A 11 -7.73 -4.44 -6.21
CA ALA A 11 -7.71 -5.35 -5.07
C ALA A 11 -6.59 -4.99 -4.09
N ALA A 12 -5.39 -4.69 -4.60
CA ALA A 12 -4.26 -4.25 -3.78
C ALA A 12 -4.58 -2.97 -2.98
N PHE A 13 -5.24 -1.99 -3.61
CA PHE A 13 -5.69 -0.77 -2.92
C PHE A 13 -6.76 -1.06 -1.87
N ALA A 14 -7.76 -1.89 -2.17
CA ALA A 14 -8.82 -2.23 -1.21
C ALA A 14 -8.27 -2.92 0.05
N HIS A 15 -7.34 -3.88 -0.15
CA HIS A 15 -6.63 -4.52 0.96
C HIS A 15 -5.80 -3.52 1.76
N LEU A 16 -5.05 -2.64 1.08
CA LEU A 16 -4.26 -1.61 1.73
C LEU A 16 -5.12 -0.66 2.56
N ALA A 17 -6.24 -0.19 2.02
CA ALA A 17 -7.16 0.71 2.70
C ALA A 17 -7.78 0.08 3.96
N LEU A 18 -8.16 -1.20 3.89
CA LEU A 18 -8.65 -1.93 5.06
C LEU A 18 -7.55 -2.06 6.12
N ALA A 19 -6.35 -2.48 5.72
CA ALA A 19 -5.21 -2.61 6.63
C ALA A 19 -4.88 -1.26 7.31
N PHE A 20 -4.89 -0.16 6.56
CA PHE A 20 -4.60 1.18 7.09
C PHE A 20 -5.64 1.64 8.11
N ARG A 21 -6.93 1.32 7.90
CA ARG A 21 -7.99 1.60 8.87
C ARG A 21 -7.82 0.83 10.17
N CYS A 22 -7.48 -0.47 10.07
CA CYS A 22 -7.19 -1.31 11.23
C CYS A 22 -5.95 -0.82 11.99
N ASP A 23 -4.88 -0.46 11.27
CA ASP A 23 -3.66 0.11 11.84
C ASP A 23 -4.00 1.41 12.57
N THR A 24 -4.74 2.33 11.95
CA THR A 24 -5.12 3.62 12.58
C THR A 24 -5.85 3.43 13.91
N PHE A 25 -6.76 2.46 14.01
CA PHE A 25 -7.51 2.18 15.24
C PHE A 25 -6.62 1.62 16.37
N THR A 26 -5.63 0.80 16.04
CA THR A 26 -4.79 0.09 17.02
C THR A 26 -3.43 0.75 17.28
N LEU A 27 -3.02 1.72 16.45
CA LEU A 27 -1.68 2.29 16.45
C LEU A 27 -1.29 2.89 17.80
N GLN A 28 -2.16 3.72 18.40
CA GLN A 28 -1.86 4.37 19.67
C GLN A 28 -1.60 3.35 20.79
N GLN A 29 -2.43 2.31 20.88
CA GLN A 29 -2.27 1.26 21.88
C GLN A 29 -0.98 0.48 21.67
N ARG A 30 -0.68 0.10 20.41
CA ARG A 30 0.57 -0.60 20.06
C ARG A 30 1.79 0.24 20.41
N VAL A 31 1.83 1.51 20.01
CA VAL A 31 2.93 2.44 20.34
C VAL A 31 3.12 2.55 21.86
N GLN A 32 2.03 2.67 22.61
CA GLN A 32 2.11 2.79 24.06
C GLN A 32 2.65 1.51 24.74
N VAL A 33 2.26 0.33 24.24
CA VAL A 33 2.76 -0.97 24.75
C VAL A 33 4.23 -1.14 24.43
N GLU A 34 4.64 -0.91 23.18
CA GLU A 34 6.04 -1.02 22.76
C GLU A 34 6.93 -0.02 23.51
N LYS A 35 6.45 1.21 23.71
CA LYS A 35 7.19 2.21 24.50
C LYS A 35 7.39 1.75 25.94
N ARG A 36 6.36 1.24 26.61
CA ARG A 36 6.48 0.73 27.98
C ARG A 36 7.43 -0.45 28.08
N ALA A 37 7.37 -1.37 27.10
CA ALA A 37 8.27 -2.52 27.06
C ALA A 37 9.73 -2.09 26.89
N ARG A 38 9.99 -1.10 26.01
CA ARG A 38 11.32 -0.50 25.85
C ARG A 38 11.78 0.18 27.13
N ASP A 39 10.97 1.08 27.69
CA ASP A 39 11.34 1.86 28.87
C ASP A 39 11.68 0.90 30.04
N ALA A 40 10.88 -0.15 30.26
CA ALA A 40 11.16 -1.18 31.27
C ALA A 40 12.46 -1.96 30.98
N ALA A 41 12.75 -2.29 29.72
CA ALA A 41 13.99 -2.98 29.35
C ALA A 41 15.21 -2.08 29.59
N GLU A 42 15.13 -0.79 29.25
CA GLU A 42 16.20 0.19 29.46
C GLU A 42 16.44 0.45 30.95
N GLU A 43 15.38 0.61 31.75
CA GLU A 43 15.47 0.74 33.21
C GLU A 43 16.15 -0.48 33.84
N ASN A 44 15.72 -1.71 33.47
CA ASN A 44 16.33 -2.94 33.97
C ASN A 44 17.82 -3.03 33.60
N ILE A 45 18.18 -2.69 32.37
CA ILE A 45 19.59 -2.68 31.92
C ILE A 45 20.41 -1.67 32.74
N GLN A 46 19.88 -0.48 32.98
CA GLN A 46 20.55 0.55 33.77
C GLN A 46 20.75 0.09 35.22
N GLU A 47 19.74 -0.56 35.80
CA GLU A 47 19.81 -1.12 37.14
C GLU A 47 20.89 -2.21 37.23
N GLU A 48 20.89 -3.20 36.34
CA GLU A 48 21.88 -4.28 36.29
C GLU A 48 23.31 -3.74 36.11
N LEU A 49 23.50 -2.76 35.21
CA LEU A 49 24.78 -2.09 35.02
C LEU A 49 25.23 -1.34 36.29
N GLY A 50 24.28 -0.71 37.00
CA GLY A 50 24.51 -0.03 38.27
C GLY A 50 24.93 -1.00 39.37
N GLN A 51 24.22 -2.12 39.50
CA GLN A 51 24.54 -3.19 40.45
C GLN A 51 25.94 -3.79 40.16
N CYS A 52 26.28 -4.00 38.88
CA CYS A 52 27.61 -4.44 38.47
C CYS A 52 28.71 -3.46 38.90
N ARG A 53 28.51 -2.15 38.68
CA ARG A 53 29.47 -1.12 39.13
C ARG A 53 29.63 -1.14 40.64
N ALA A 54 28.53 -1.15 41.38
CA ALA A 54 28.56 -1.20 42.84
C ALA A 54 29.24 -2.48 43.37
N ALA A 55 29.09 -3.62 42.69
CA ALA A 55 29.81 -4.85 43.02
C ALA A 55 31.33 -4.71 42.83
N LEU A 56 31.76 -4.12 41.71
CA LEU A 56 33.19 -3.86 41.45
C LEU A 56 33.78 -2.86 42.45
N GLU A 57 33.04 -1.81 42.82
CA GLU A 57 33.47 -0.86 43.85
C GLU A 57 33.64 -1.51 45.22
N ARG A 58 32.72 -2.40 45.62
CA ARG A 58 32.83 -3.18 46.87
C ARG A 58 33.99 -4.17 46.85
N LEU A 59 34.36 -4.69 45.69
CA LEU A 59 35.50 -5.60 45.52
C LEU A 59 36.85 -4.87 45.54
N GLY A 60 36.88 -3.59 45.16
CA GLY A 60 38.09 -2.76 45.10
C GLY A 60 38.97 -2.84 46.36
N PRO A 61 38.43 -2.58 47.57
CA PRO A 61 39.20 -2.63 48.82
C PRO A 61 39.82 -4.01 49.15
N SER A 62 39.22 -5.09 48.65
CA SER A 62 39.67 -6.47 48.87
C SER A 62 40.80 -6.87 47.91
N CYS A 63 41.00 -6.14 46.81
CA CYS A 63 42.08 -6.38 45.85
C CYS A 63 43.39 -5.70 46.27
N THR A 64 44.21 -6.43 47.03
CA THR A 64 45.52 -5.93 47.48
C THR A 64 46.66 -6.23 46.51
N ASP A 65 46.60 -7.36 45.79
CA ASP A 65 47.62 -7.76 44.81
C ASP A 65 47.50 -6.99 43.48
N ALA A 66 48.63 -6.82 42.79
CA ALA A 66 48.70 -6.10 41.50
C ALA A 66 47.85 -6.77 40.40
N GLY A 67 47.83 -8.11 40.34
CA GLY A 67 47.03 -8.83 39.36
C GLY A 67 45.53 -8.70 39.61
N CYS A 68 45.10 -8.66 40.87
CA CYS A 68 43.69 -8.42 41.25
C CYS A 68 43.23 -7.02 40.82
N ARG A 69 44.08 -6.00 41.03
CA ARG A 69 43.78 -4.62 40.61
C ARG A 69 43.67 -4.49 39.09
N GLU A 70 44.61 -5.08 38.34
CA GLU A 70 44.57 -5.06 36.88
C GLU A 70 43.31 -5.72 36.33
N MET A 71 42.91 -6.87 36.89
CA MET A 71 41.67 -7.55 36.51
C MET A 71 40.43 -6.70 36.83
N LEU A 72 40.40 -6.05 37.99
CA LEU A 72 39.30 -5.17 38.39
C LEU A 72 39.16 -3.96 37.45
N GLU A 73 40.27 -3.33 37.08
CA GLU A 73 40.28 -2.26 36.08
C GLU A 73 39.80 -2.77 34.71
N GLN A 74 40.24 -3.96 34.29
CA GLN A 74 39.79 -4.55 33.03
C GLN A 74 38.28 -4.83 33.02
N LEU A 75 37.73 -5.27 34.15
CA LEU A 75 36.28 -5.45 34.33
C LEU A 75 35.54 -4.12 34.26
N GLN A 76 36.04 -3.07 34.91
CA GLN A 76 35.45 -1.72 34.84
C GLN A 76 35.46 -1.16 33.42
N ARG A 77 36.56 -1.33 32.68
CA ARG A 77 36.67 -0.95 31.27
C ARG A 77 35.67 -1.73 30.41
N SER A 78 35.60 -3.05 30.60
CA SER A 78 34.64 -3.91 29.90
C SER A 78 33.19 -3.49 30.15
N LEU A 79 32.85 -3.17 31.41
CA LEU A 79 31.50 -2.71 31.78
C LEU A 79 31.15 -1.34 31.16
N THR A 80 32.14 -0.45 31.04
CA THR A 80 31.97 0.85 30.35
C THR A 80 31.73 0.65 28.87
N VAL A 81 32.50 -0.22 28.21
CA VAL A 81 32.31 -0.58 26.80
C VAL A 81 30.95 -1.25 26.59
N LEU A 82 30.54 -2.13 27.49
CA LEU A 82 29.25 -2.81 27.44
C LEU A 82 28.10 -1.81 27.50
N ALA A 83 28.11 -0.89 28.48
CA ALA A 83 27.08 0.13 28.62
C ALA A 83 26.94 0.99 27.34
N ALA A 84 28.06 1.49 26.81
CA ALA A 84 28.07 2.28 25.57
C ALA A 84 27.61 1.46 24.35
N THR A 85 27.91 0.16 24.32
CA THR A 85 27.47 -0.72 23.22
C THR A 85 25.98 -0.98 23.28
N ILE A 86 25.42 -1.17 24.47
CA ILE A 86 23.97 -1.35 24.66
C ILE A 86 23.22 -0.10 24.23
N GLU A 87 23.66 1.10 24.65
CA GLU A 87 23.05 2.37 24.24
C GLU A 87 23.07 2.57 22.71
N ARG A 88 24.18 2.25 22.06
CA ARG A 88 24.26 2.28 20.59
C ARG A 88 23.33 1.26 19.96
N ALA A 89 23.23 0.06 20.52
CA ALA A 89 22.39 -1.00 19.99
C ALA A 89 20.89 -0.66 20.10
N THR A 90 20.43 -0.15 21.25
CA THR A 90 19.04 0.28 21.43
C THR A 90 18.69 1.45 20.50
N SER A 91 19.58 2.44 20.40
CA SER A 91 19.42 3.57 19.47
C SER A 91 19.38 3.13 18.00
N ALA A 92 20.22 2.16 17.62
CA ALA A 92 20.23 1.61 16.26
C ALA A 92 18.95 0.81 15.96
N ALA A 93 18.47 0.03 16.93
CA ALA A 93 17.23 -0.73 16.80
C ALA A 93 16.02 0.19 16.60
N GLU A 94 15.93 1.30 17.35
CA GLU A 94 14.86 2.29 17.18
C GLU A 94 14.88 2.94 15.78
N LYS A 95 16.06 3.38 15.33
CA LYS A 95 16.24 3.96 13.98
C LYS A 95 15.90 2.96 12.88
N LEU A 96 16.34 1.70 13.00
CA LEU A 96 16.04 0.67 12.03
C LEU A 96 14.53 0.38 11.96
N GLY A 97 13.85 0.35 13.11
CA GLY A 97 12.39 0.25 13.17
C GLY A 97 11.69 1.40 12.43
N ALA A 98 12.17 2.63 12.61
CA ALA A 98 11.65 3.79 11.91
C ALA A 98 11.83 3.67 10.38
N VAL A 99 13.02 3.28 9.91
CA VAL A 99 13.32 3.09 8.48
C VAL A 99 12.45 1.99 7.86
N HIS A 100 12.25 0.86 8.54
CA HIS A 100 11.36 -0.19 8.04
C HIS A 100 9.91 0.29 7.93
N GLN A 101 9.45 1.09 8.89
CA GLN A 101 8.11 1.66 8.83
C GLN A 101 7.98 2.67 7.69
N GLU A 102 8.99 3.51 7.46
CA GLU A 102 9.04 4.43 6.32
C GLU A 102 8.97 3.67 4.99
N ALA A 103 9.81 2.65 4.79
CA ALA A 103 9.79 1.83 3.58
C ALA A 103 8.41 1.19 3.33
N ARG A 104 7.74 0.73 4.40
CA ARG A 104 6.37 0.19 4.32
C ARG A 104 5.37 1.26 3.88
N MET A 105 5.48 2.48 4.38
CA MET A 105 4.62 3.60 4.00
C MET A 105 4.87 4.09 2.58
N SER A 106 6.13 4.09 2.12
CA SER A 106 6.48 4.42 0.73
C SER A 106 5.81 3.47 -0.26
N ARG A 107 5.85 2.16 0.01
CA ARG A 107 5.16 1.16 -0.82
C ARG A 107 3.64 1.32 -0.80
N ALA A 108 3.07 1.68 0.35
CA ALA A 108 1.63 1.98 0.45
C ALA A 108 1.26 3.18 -0.43
N ALA A 109 2.07 4.25 -0.41
CA ALA A 109 1.87 5.43 -1.25
C ALA A 109 1.92 5.08 -2.75
N GLU A 110 2.85 4.22 -3.19
CA GLU A 110 2.91 3.76 -4.58
C GLU A 110 1.61 3.08 -5.04
N VAL A 111 1.05 2.18 -4.22
CA VAL A 111 -0.22 1.51 -4.52
C VAL A 111 -1.37 2.52 -4.61
N MET A 112 -1.38 3.54 -3.74
CA MET A 112 -2.37 4.61 -3.78
C MET A 112 -2.25 5.47 -5.06
N VAL A 113 -1.03 5.87 -5.42
CA VAL A 113 -0.76 6.62 -6.67
C VAL A 113 -1.22 5.80 -7.88
N GLN A 114 -0.86 4.52 -7.92
CA GLN A 114 -1.24 3.65 -9.02
C GLN A 114 -2.77 3.50 -9.11
N HIS A 115 -3.48 3.43 -7.98
CA HIS A 115 -4.93 3.41 -7.95
C HIS A 115 -5.55 4.68 -8.55
N VAL A 116 -5.04 5.86 -8.18
CA VAL A 116 -5.50 7.15 -8.72
C VAL A 116 -5.25 7.25 -10.23
N GLU A 117 -4.08 6.82 -10.71
CA GLU A 117 -3.78 6.79 -12.15
C GLU A 117 -4.71 5.84 -12.92
N ASN A 118 -5.01 4.68 -12.34
CA ASN A 118 -5.97 3.74 -12.93
C ASN A 118 -7.36 4.37 -13.05
N LEU A 119 -7.83 5.06 -12.01
CA LEU A 119 -9.10 5.79 -12.03
C LEU A 119 -9.12 6.87 -13.11
N LYS A 120 -8.05 7.67 -13.24
CA LYS A 120 -7.93 8.69 -14.31
C LYS A 120 -8.02 8.06 -15.70
N ARG A 121 -7.29 6.96 -15.93
CA ARG A 121 -7.35 6.23 -17.21
C ARG A 121 -8.74 5.67 -17.49
N HIS A 122 -9.41 5.12 -16.47
CA HIS A 122 -10.77 4.62 -16.60
C HIS A 122 -11.74 5.74 -17.00
N HIS A 123 -11.71 6.86 -16.27
CA HIS A 123 -12.57 8.01 -16.53
C HIS A 123 -12.38 8.57 -17.94
N MET A 124 -11.14 8.69 -18.42
CA MET A 124 -10.88 9.15 -19.79
C MET A 124 -11.44 8.21 -20.86
N ARG A 125 -11.38 6.89 -20.65
CA ARG A 125 -11.96 5.91 -21.57
C ARG A 125 -13.48 6.00 -21.61
N GLU A 126 -14.13 6.00 -20.44
CA GLU A 126 -15.59 6.15 -20.34
C GLU A 126 -16.06 7.45 -20.97
N HIS A 127 -15.32 8.55 -20.77
CA HIS A 127 -15.63 9.82 -21.42
C HIS A 127 -15.52 9.74 -22.95
N ALA A 128 -14.48 9.07 -23.48
CA ALA A 128 -14.32 8.93 -24.93
C ALA A 128 -15.44 8.07 -25.55
N GLU A 129 -15.79 6.95 -24.92
CA GLU A 129 -16.90 6.07 -25.32
C GLU A 129 -18.24 6.80 -25.30
N LEU A 130 -18.47 7.61 -24.26
CA LEU A 130 -19.68 8.42 -24.13
C LEU A 130 -19.79 9.49 -25.24
N GLU A 131 -18.68 10.15 -25.59
CA GLU A 131 -18.65 11.11 -26.70
C GLU A 131 -18.85 10.44 -28.07
N GLU A 132 -18.31 9.24 -28.27
CA GLU A 132 -18.57 8.46 -29.49
C GLU A 132 -20.04 8.07 -29.61
N MET A 133 -20.65 7.57 -28.53
CA MET A 133 -22.07 7.24 -28.50
C MET A 133 -22.95 8.46 -28.83
N LYS A 134 -22.64 9.63 -28.26
CA LYS A 134 -23.34 10.88 -28.58
C LYS A 134 -23.25 11.23 -30.07
N ARG A 135 -22.07 11.09 -30.69
CA ARG A 135 -21.88 11.35 -32.12
C ARG A 135 -22.70 10.39 -32.98
N LEU A 136 -22.69 9.09 -32.65
CA LEU A 136 -23.48 8.08 -33.35
C LEU A 136 -24.99 8.36 -33.26
N ILE A 137 -25.49 8.77 -32.10
CA ILE A 137 -26.90 9.15 -31.92
C ILE A 137 -27.26 10.38 -32.76
N GLN A 138 -26.42 11.42 -32.75
CA GLN A 138 -26.64 12.63 -33.55
C GLN A 138 -26.58 12.36 -35.06
N GLN A 139 -25.69 11.46 -35.49
CA GLN A 139 -25.60 11.06 -36.88
C GLN A 139 -26.83 10.25 -37.31
N ASN A 140 -27.28 9.31 -36.47
CA ASN A 140 -28.49 8.53 -36.74
C ASN A 140 -29.76 9.39 -36.77
N SER A 141 -29.89 10.37 -35.87
CA SER A 141 -31.04 11.29 -35.89
C SER A 141 -31.05 12.15 -37.16
N ARG A 142 -29.89 12.66 -37.58
CA ARG A 142 -29.76 13.39 -38.86
C ARG A 142 -30.05 12.49 -40.06
N ASN A 143 -29.52 11.27 -40.10
CA ASN A 143 -29.78 10.33 -41.19
C ASN A 143 -31.26 9.96 -41.28
N ARG A 144 -31.94 9.80 -40.14
CA ARG A 144 -33.37 9.54 -40.08
C ARG A 144 -34.18 10.71 -40.64
N GLN A 145 -33.85 11.95 -40.25
CA GLN A 145 -34.50 13.15 -40.81
C GLN A 145 -34.32 13.24 -42.33
N LEU A 146 -33.13 12.93 -42.84
CA LEU A 146 -32.86 12.91 -44.28
C LEU A 146 -33.68 11.83 -45.01
N ALA A 147 -33.80 10.64 -44.44
CA ALA A 147 -34.62 9.56 -45.00
C ALA A 147 -36.11 9.93 -45.05
N GLU A 148 -36.63 10.58 -44.01
CA GLU A 148 -38.02 11.07 -43.96
C GLU A 148 -38.29 12.15 -45.03
N THR A 149 -37.33 13.06 -45.28
CA THR A 149 -37.47 14.07 -46.36
C THR A 149 -37.35 13.51 -47.78
N GLN A 150 -36.74 12.34 -47.96
CA GLN A 150 -36.61 11.69 -49.28
C GLN A 150 -37.87 10.91 -49.67
N ASP A 151 -38.55 10.31 -48.69
CA ASP A 151 -39.80 9.54 -48.91
C ASP A 151 -40.98 10.45 -49.31
N ASP A 152 -41.00 11.72 -48.86
CA ASP A 152 -41.97 12.75 -49.32
C ASP A 152 -41.70 13.26 -50.75
N ALA A 153 -40.50 13.02 -51.29
CA ALA A 153 -40.10 13.47 -52.63
C ALA A 153 -40.32 12.42 -53.74
N GLU A 154 -40.62 11.16 -53.42
CA GLU A 154 -41.00 10.14 -54.40
C GLU A 154 -42.53 9.98 -54.50
N PRO A 155 -43.19 10.46 -55.57
CA PRO A 155 -44.60 10.15 -55.79
C PRO A 155 -44.76 8.66 -56.11
N ARG A 156 -45.56 7.97 -55.28
CA ARG A 156 -45.87 6.54 -55.37
C ARG A 156 -46.42 6.11 -56.74
N LEU A 157 -45.55 5.82 -57.70
CA LEU A 157 -45.89 5.04 -58.89
C LEU A 157 -45.76 3.54 -58.54
N ARG A 158 -46.83 2.97 -57.95
CA ARG A 158 -46.98 1.51 -57.82
C ARG A 158 -47.60 0.98 -59.12
N PRO A 159 -46.92 0.15 -59.93
CA PRO A 159 -47.57 -0.50 -61.06
C PRO A 159 -48.46 -1.65 -60.56
N HIS A 160 -49.72 -1.66 -60.99
CA HIS A 160 -50.66 -2.78 -60.82
C HIS A 160 -50.14 -4.03 -61.54
N PRO A 161 -50.18 -5.23 -60.94
CA PRO A 161 -49.81 -6.45 -61.66
C PRO A 161 -50.95 -6.89 -62.59
N LEU A 162 -50.66 -6.93 -63.90
CA LEU A 162 -51.53 -7.51 -64.91
C LEU A 162 -51.57 -9.04 -64.78
N MET A 163 -52.78 -9.60 -64.67
CA MET A 163 -53.07 -11.03 -64.72
C MET A 163 -52.62 -11.63 -66.05
N ARG A 164 -51.76 -12.65 -66.01
CA ARG A 164 -51.40 -13.46 -67.19
C ARG A 164 -52.09 -14.82 -67.09
N THR A 165 -53.14 -14.99 -67.89
CA THR A 165 -53.80 -16.28 -68.14
C THR A 165 -52.83 -17.25 -68.81
N PHE A 166 -52.75 -18.48 -68.31
CA PHE A 166 -52.16 -19.59 -69.05
C PHE A 166 -53.23 -20.65 -69.34
N GLN A 167 -53.36 -20.95 -70.63
CA GLN A 167 -54.17 -21.99 -71.23
C GLN A 167 -53.72 -23.38 -70.77
N GLN A 168 -54.67 -24.26 -70.46
CA GLN A 168 -54.46 -25.71 -70.44
C GLN A 168 -54.53 -26.23 -71.89
N VAL A 169 -53.56 -27.06 -72.26
CA VAL A 169 -53.57 -27.85 -73.50
C VAL A 169 -53.58 -29.32 -73.11
N THR A 170 -54.69 -29.97 -73.48
CA THR A 170 -55.00 -31.42 -73.55
C THR A 170 -54.82 -32.29 -72.32
#